data_AF-A0A0G1QLG8-F1
#
_entry.id   AF-A0A0G1QLG8-F1
#
_cell.length_a   1.000
_cell.length_b   1.000
_cell.length_c   1.000
_cell.angle_alpha   90.00
_cell.angle_beta   90.00
_cell.angle_gamma   90.00
#
_symmetry.space_group_name_H-M   'P 1'
#
loop_
_entity.id
_entity.type
_entity.pdbx_description
1 polymer ?
#
loop_
_entity_poly.entity_id
_entity_poly.type
_entity_poly.pdbx_seq_one_letter_code
_entity_poly.pdbx_strand_id
1 'polypeptide(L)'
;MAEFIDYTQFNQDLGLTAGKDTLGGIVSALLPYVLTISGLVLFGMLIGGGFTMLAGAADKESQEKGKKMVTSALAGFIIIFLAYWLAQILQVIFKINIVS
;
A
#
# COMPACT_ATOMS: atom_id res chain seq x y z
N MET A 1 -42.52 -13.12 22.61
CA MET A 1 -41.65 -12.83 21.45
C MET A 1 -40.52 -11.95 21.95
N ALA A 2 -39.30 -12.48 22.07
CA ALA A 2 -38.15 -11.70 22.51
C ALA A 2 -37.57 -10.97 21.29
N GLU A 3 -37.48 -9.65 21.38
CA GLU A 3 -36.87 -8.81 20.35
C GLU A 3 -35.35 -9.00 20.41
N PHE A 4 -34.79 -9.63 19.38
CA PHE A 4 -33.36 -9.80 19.25
C PHE A 4 -32.73 -8.43 19.01
N ILE A 5 -31.79 -8.04 19.87
CA ILE A 5 -30.99 -6.83 19.68
C ILE A 5 -30.30 -6.95 18.32
N ASP A 6 -30.56 -6.00 17.42
CA ASP A 6 -29.91 -5.92 16.13
C ASP A 6 -28.45 -5.51 16.32
N TYR A 7 -27.58 -6.53 16.40
CA TYR A 7 -26.14 -6.36 16.60
C TYR A 7 -25.48 -5.50 15.50
N THR A 8 -26.15 -5.26 14.37
CA THR A 8 -25.61 -4.40 13.31
C THR A 8 -25.65 -2.92 13.65
N GLN A 9 -26.69 -2.44 14.35
CA GLN A 9 -26.74 -1.03 14.81
C GLN A 9 -25.79 -0.76 15.96
N PHE A 10 -25.67 -1.69 16.91
CA PHE A 10 -24.75 -1.54 18.04
C PHE A 10 -23.28 -1.49 17.58
N ASN A 11 -22.90 -2.32 16.59
CA ASN A 11 -21.56 -2.29 16.01
C ASN A 11 -21.31 -1.02 15.16
N GLN A 12 -22.37 -0.40 14.62
CA GLN A 12 -22.30 0.88 13.92
C GLN A 12 -22.07 2.04 14.91
N ASP A 13 -22.73 2.01 16.07
CA ASP A 13 -22.57 3.01 17.13
C ASP A 13 -21.25 2.87 17.90
N LEU A 14 -20.66 1.66 17.93
CA LEU A 14 -19.33 1.39 18.50
C LEU A 14 -18.16 1.59 17.51
N GLY A 15 -18.42 1.88 16.24
CA GLY A 15 -17.38 2.04 15.22
C GLY A 15 -16.63 0.75 14.85
N LEU A 16 -17.23 -0.42 15.11
CA LEU A 16 -16.68 -1.76 14.80
C LEU A 16 -17.21 -2.33 13.48
N THR A 17 -18.31 -1.79 12.95
CA THR A 17 -18.60 -1.87 11.52
C THR A 17 -17.64 -0.89 10.84
N ALA A 18 -17.00 -1.30 9.73
CA ALA A 18 -16.14 -0.47 8.89
C ALA A 18 -16.92 0.73 8.28
N GLY A 19 -17.38 1.62 9.14
CA GLY A 19 -17.96 2.91 8.85
C GLY A 19 -16.83 3.87 8.54
N LYS A 20 -17.14 4.79 7.63
CA LYS A 20 -16.25 5.75 6.97
C LYS A 20 -15.51 6.70 7.92
N ASP A 21 -15.67 6.54 9.23
CA ASP A 21 -15.17 7.41 10.30
C ASP A 21 -13.97 6.84 11.07
N THR A 22 -13.55 5.59 10.82
CA THR A 22 -12.30 5.05 11.38
C THR A 22 -11.11 5.33 10.46
N LEU A 23 -9.94 5.64 11.06
CA LEU A 23 -8.67 5.79 10.36
C LEU A 23 -8.36 4.56 9.48
N GLY A 24 -8.74 3.36 9.95
CA GLY A 24 -8.62 2.13 9.17
C GLY A 24 -9.48 2.12 7.90
N GLY A 25 -10.74 2.58 7.95
CA GLY A 25 -11.62 2.64 6.79
C GLY A 25 -11.13 3.60 5.69
N ILE A 26 -10.58 4.75 6.09
CA ILE A 26 -9.98 5.74 5.16
C ILE A 26 -8.73 5.16 4.51
N VAL A 27 -7.85 4.54 5.31
CA VAL A 27 -6.62 3.92 4.81
C VAL A 27 -6.92 2.78 3.84
N SER A 28 -7.89 1.92 4.15
CA SER A 28 -8.30 0.80 3.28
C SER A 28 -8.94 1.23 1.97
N ALA A 29 -9.67 2.35 1.97
CA ALA A 29 -10.22 2.93 0.74
C ALA A 29 -9.13 3.55 -0.15
N LEU A 30 -8.08 4.14 0.43
CA LEU A 30 -6.99 4.78 -0.30
C LEU A 30 -5.89 3.80 -0.73
N LEU A 31 -5.68 2.73 0.04
CA LEU A 31 -4.69 1.67 -0.21
C LEU A 31 -4.68 1.19 -1.66
N PRO A 32 -5.78 0.72 -2.27
CA PRO A 32 -5.74 0.20 -3.64
C PRO A 32 -5.27 1.25 -4.65
N TYR A 33 -5.70 2.51 -4.53
CA TYR A 33 -5.27 3.59 -5.41
C TYR A 33 -3.78 3.88 -5.29
N VAL A 34 -3.26 3.98 -4.06
CA VAL A 34 -1.84 4.22 -3.80
C VAL A 34 -1.01 3.05 -4.35
N LEU A 35 -1.42 1.80 -4.10
CA LEU A 35 -0.73 0.62 -4.60
C LEU A 35 -0.65 0.60 -6.14
N THR A 36 -1.74 0.91 -6.84
CA THR A 36 -1.76 0.96 -8.31
C THR A 36 -0.87 2.08 -8.85
N ILE A 37 -0.98 3.30 -8.31
CA ILE A 37 -0.18 4.45 -8.77
C ILE A 37 1.30 4.22 -8.46
N SER A 38 1.61 3.77 -7.25
CA SER A 38 2.99 3.48 -6.86
C SER A 38 3.59 2.38 -7.71
N GLY A 39 2.86 1.30 -8.01
CA GLY A 39 3.35 0.25 -8.91
C GLY A 39 3.71 0.77 -10.30
N LEU A 40 2.87 1.65 -10.86
CA LEU A 40 3.13 2.26 -12.17
C LEU A 40 4.35 3.19 -12.15
N VAL A 41 4.48 4.01 -11.11
CA VAL A 41 5.65 4.90 -10.93
C VAL A 41 6.92 4.08 -10.77
N LEU A 42 6.88 3.01 -9.98
CA LEU A 42 8.01 2.14 -9.71
C LEU A 42 8.49 1.44 -10.98
N PHE A 43 7.55 0.97 -11.79
CA PHE A 43 7.85 0.42 -13.11
C PHE A 43 8.51 1.45 -14.02
N GLY A 44 7.99 2.69 -14.05
CA GLY A 44 8.60 3.79 -14.80
C GLY A 44 10.03 4.11 -14.32
N MET A 45 10.26 4.12 -13.00
CA MET A 45 11.59 4.35 -12.44
C MET A 45 12.57 3.21 -12.73
N LEU A 46 12.11 1.96 -12.73
CA LEU A 46 12.95 0.82 -13.09
C LEU A 46 13.37 0.86 -14.56
N ILE A 47 12.43 1.13 -15.47
CA ILE A 47 12.74 1.28 -16.90
C ILE A 47 13.65 2.48 -17.12
N GLY A 48 13.32 3.65 -16.57
CA GLY A 48 14.12 4.87 -16.73
C GLY A 48 15.52 4.73 -16.14
N GLY A 49 15.64 4.16 -14.93
CA GLY A 49 16.92 3.94 -14.26
C GLY A 49 17.77 2.89 -14.98
N GLY A 50 17.14 1.80 -15.44
CA GLY A 50 17.78 0.78 -16.27
C GLY A 50 18.28 1.35 -17.60
N PHE A 51 17.46 2.10 -18.32
CA PHE A 51 17.87 2.77 -19.56
C PHE A 51 18.98 3.79 -19.32
N THR A 52 18.93 4.56 -18.23
CA THR A 52 20.00 5.51 -17.88
C THR A 52 21.33 4.80 -17.64
N MET A 53 21.28 3.64 -16.96
CA MET A 53 22.46 2.80 -16.75
C MET A 53 22.98 2.18 -18.06
N LEU A 54 22.10 1.78 -18.98
CA LEU A 54 22.50 1.20 -20.26
C LEU A 54 23.03 2.26 -21.25
N ALA A 55 22.37 3.42 -21.34
CA ALA A 55 22.75 4.50 -22.24
C ALA A 55 24.05 5.19 -21.80
N GLY A 56 24.27 5.30 -20.49
CA GLY A 56 25.48 5.87 -19.90
C GLY A 56 26.53 4.82 -19.52
N ALA A 57 26.63 3.69 -20.22
CA ALA A 57 27.56 2.60 -19.91
C ALA A 57 29.03 3.05 -19.79
N ALA A 58 29.43 4.06 -20.57
CA ALA A 58 30.78 4.61 -20.58
C ALA A 58 31.02 5.74 -19.56
N ASP A 59 29.95 6.26 -18.93
CA ASP A 59 30.01 7.40 -18.03
C ASP A 59 29.66 7.00 -16.58
N LYS A 60 30.59 7.24 -15.66
CA LYS A 60 30.42 6.84 -14.25
C LYS A 60 29.26 7.58 -13.58
N GLU A 61 28.99 8.83 -13.95
CA GLU A 61 27.91 9.61 -13.35
C GLU A 61 26.54 9.02 -13.71
N SER A 62 26.34 8.63 -14.96
CA SER A 62 25.12 8.00 -15.45
C SER A 62 24.91 6.61 -14.84
N GLN A 63 25.98 5.85 -14.61
CA GLN A 63 25.93 4.59 -13.86
C GLN A 63 25.43 4.80 -12.42
N GLU A 64 25.97 5.78 -11.71
CA GLU A 64 25.59 6.09 -10.33
C GLU A 64 24.16 6.60 -10.24
N LYS A 65 23.74 7.48 -11.16
CA LYS A 65 22.34 7.95 -11.26
C LYS A 65 21.37 6.80 -11.51
N GLY A 66 21.66 5.94 -12.49
CA GLY A 66 20.84 4.77 -12.79
C GLY A 66 20.72 3.83 -11.60
N LYS A 67 21.84 3.49 -10.94
CA LYS A 67 21.84 2.69 -9.71
C LYS A 67 21.02 3.33 -8.60
N LYS A 68 21.19 4.63 -8.34
CA LYS A 68 20.45 5.34 -7.30
C LYS A 68 18.95 5.31 -7.57
N MET A 69 18.56 5.50 -8.83
CA MET A 69 17.16 5.45 -9.26
C MET A 69 16.56 4.05 -9.02
N VAL A 70 17.26 2.99 -9.44
CA VAL A 70 16.84 1.60 -9.22
C VAL A 70 16.76 1.27 -7.72
N THR A 71 17.76 1.66 -6.93
CA THR A 71 17.75 1.45 -5.47
C THR A 71 16.59 2.19 -4.80
N SER A 72 16.27 3.41 -5.23
CA SER A 72 15.12 4.16 -4.70
C SER A 72 13.78 3.51 -5.07
N ALA A 73 13.66 2.98 -6.29
CA ALA A 73 12.48 2.22 -6.71
C ALA A 73 12.32 0.95 -5.87
N LEU A 74 13.41 0.20 -5.64
CA LEU A 74 13.40 -0.99 -4.79
C LEU A 74 13.06 -0.66 -3.33
N ALA A 75 13.59 0.44 -2.79
CA ALA A 75 13.25 0.90 -1.44
C ALA A 75 11.75 1.21 -1.30
N GLY A 76 11.18 1.92 -2.28
CA GLY A 76 9.74 2.18 -2.34
C GLY A 76 8.90 0.90 -2.44
N PHE A 77 9.37 -0.08 -3.22
CA PHE A 77 8.71 -1.38 -3.36
C PHE A 77 8.64 -2.10 -2.01
N ILE A 78 9.76 -2.14 -1.29
CA ILE A 78 9.84 -2.80 0.02
C ILE A 78 8.89 -2.13 1.03
N ILE A 79 8.79 -0.79 1.04
CA ILE A 79 7.87 -0.07 1.92
C ILE A 79 6.43 -0.48 1.66
N ILE A 80 6.02 -0.51 0.39
CA ILE A 80 4.67 -0.90 -0.03
C ILE A 80 4.39 -2.36 0.33
N PHE A 81 5.35 -3.23 0.09
CA PHE A 81 5.29 -4.64 0.45
C PHE A 81 5.07 -4.79 1.96
N LEU A 82 5.90 -4.14 2.79
CA LEU A 82 5.74 -4.15 4.25
C LEU A 82 4.41 -3.57 4.71
N ALA A 83 3.91 -2.50 4.08
CA ALA A 83 2.62 -1.92 4.40
C ALA A 83 1.47 -2.91 4.18
N TYR A 84 1.51 -3.71 3.10
CA TYR A 84 0.54 -4.78 2.87
C TYR A 84 0.60 -5.86 3.95
N TRP A 85 1.79 -6.31 4.32
CA TRP A 85 1.98 -7.30 5.39
C TRP A 85 1.49 -6.79 6.75
N LEU A 86 1.75 -5.52 7.08
CA LEU A 86 1.22 -4.88 8.28
C LEU A 86 -0.31 -4.80 8.25
N ALA A 87 -0.90 -4.43 7.11
CA ALA A 87 -2.36 -4.41 6.96
C ALA A 87 -2.98 -5.81 7.15
N GLN A 88 -2.36 -6.86 6.61
CA GLN A 88 -2.78 -8.25 6.82
C GLN A 88 -2.70 -8.67 8.30
N ILE A 89 -1.61 -8.33 8.99
CA ILE A 89 -1.47 -8.62 10.42
C ILE A 89 -2.56 -7.90 11.23
N LEU A 90 -2.84 -6.62 10.91
CA LEU A 90 -3.91 -5.87 11.56
C LEU A 90 -5.29 -6.49 11.29
N GLN A 91 -5.55 -6.98 10.07
CA GLN A 91 -6.80 -7.69 9.73
C GLN A 91 -6.99 -8.95 10.59
N VAL A 92 -5.92 -9.72 10.81
CA VAL A 92 -5.95 -10.94 11.63
C VAL A 92 -6.16 -10.62 13.12
N ILE A 93 -5.50 -9.59 13.65
CA ILE A 93 -5.57 -9.23 15.08
C ILE A 93 -6.92 -8.61 15.43
N PHE A 94 -7.42 -7.69 14.61
CA PHE A 94 -8.68 -7.00 14.89
C PHE A 94 -9.91 -7.82 14.50
N LYS A 95 -9.75 -8.92 13.73
CA LYS A 95 -10.85 -9.78 13.28
C LYS A 95 -11.92 -9.04 12.48
N ILE A 96 -11.55 -7.87 11.92
CA ILE A 96 -12.38 -7.05 11.04
C ILE A 96 -11.93 -7.37 9.62
N ASN A 97 -12.85 -7.82 8.75
CA ASN A 97 -12.54 -8.06 7.34
C ASN A 97 -12.31 -6.72 6.64
N ILE A 98 -11.03 -6.36 6.47
CA ILE A 98 -10.61 -5.15 5.76
C ILE A 98 -10.55 -5.41 4.24
N VAL A 99 -10.28 -6.64 3.85
CA VAL A 99 -10.41 -7.13 2.48
C VAL A 99 -11.60 -8.09 2.49
N SER A 100 -12.60 -7.80 1.64
CA SER A 100 -13.77 -8.67 1.44
C SER A 100 -13.40 -10.12 1.18
#